data_AF-A0A4R3GVX9-F1
#
_entry.id   AF-A0A4R3GVX9-F1
#
_cell.length_a   1.000
_cell.length_b   1.000
_cell.length_c   1.000
_cell.angle_alpha   90.00
_cell.angle_beta   90.00
_cell.angle_gamma   90.00
#
_symmetry.space_group_name_H-M   'P 1'
#
loop_
_entity.id
_entity.type
_entity.pdbx_description
1 polymer ?
#
loop_
_entity_poly.entity_id
_entity_poly.type
_entity_poly.pdbx_seq_one_letter_code
_entity_poly.pdbx_strand_id
1 'polypeptide(L)'
;MPWRETSVMDERLRFVARLLEGEEMSEVCRSFGISRKTGYKIFNRYKEDGLEALTDRSRRPVRYANQLPEPVEAMIVRCRQDKPH
;
A
#
# COMPACT_ATOMS: atom_id res chain seq x y z
N MET A 1 -22.07 -23.09 2.29
CA MET A 1 -21.64 -22.25 3.43
C MET A 1 -21.50 -20.81 2.93
N PRO A 2 -22.20 -19.82 3.51
CA PRO A 2 -22.40 -18.52 2.88
C PRO A 2 -21.35 -17.49 3.33
N TRP A 3 -20.08 -17.89 3.43
CA TRP A 3 -19.02 -17.00 3.89
C TRP A 3 -18.47 -16.20 2.70
N ARG A 4 -18.43 -14.86 2.86
CA ARG A 4 -17.74 -13.98 1.92
C ARG A 4 -16.26 -13.94 2.29
N GLU A 5 -15.43 -14.54 1.47
CA GLU A 5 -14.01 -14.21 1.45
C GLU A 5 -13.87 -12.85 0.75
N THR A 6 -13.47 -11.82 1.48
CA THR A 6 -13.18 -10.50 0.92
C THR A 6 -11.73 -10.14 1.18
N SER A 7 -11.00 -9.79 0.12
CA SER A 7 -9.65 -9.28 0.26
C SER A 7 -9.65 -7.81 0.70
N VAL A 8 -8.51 -7.34 1.20
CA VAL A 8 -8.33 -5.91 1.51
C VAL A 8 -8.55 -5.04 0.27
N MET A 9 -8.21 -5.56 -0.92
CA MET A 9 -8.47 -4.88 -2.19
C MET A 9 -9.96 -4.75 -2.46
N ASP A 10 -10.74 -5.80 -2.21
CA ASP A 10 -12.20 -5.79 -2.41
C ASP A 10 -12.90 -4.82 -1.46
N GLU A 11 -12.42 -4.71 -0.22
CA GLU A 11 -12.92 -3.71 0.74
C GLU A 11 -12.57 -2.28 0.29
N ARG A 12 -11.34 -2.04 -0.17
CA ARG A 12 -10.92 -0.72 -0.70
C ARG A 12 -11.70 -0.33 -1.96
N LEU A 13 -11.98 -1.28 -2.84
CA LEU A 13 -12.76 -1.06 -4.04
C LEU A 13 -14.21 -0.69 -3.70
N ARG A 14 -14.85 -1.44 -2.77
CA ARG A 14 -16.20 -1.11 -2.27
C ARG A 14 -16.27 0.25 -1.60
N PHE A 15 -15.23 0.62 -0.84
CA PHE A 15 -15.14 1.94 -0.23
C PHE A 15 -15.16 3.05 -1.30
N VAL A 16 -14.36 2.91 -2.36
CA VAL A 16 -14.32 3.88 -3.45
C VAL A 16 -15.64 3.90 -4.23
N ALA A 17 -16.22 2.74 -4.54
CA ALA A 17 -17.47 2.64 -5.29
C ALA A 17 -18.61 3.42 -4.61
N ARG A 18 -18.79 3.26 -3.29
CA ARG A 18 -19.81 3.99 -2.52
C ARG A 18 -19.62 5.51 -2.55
N LEU A 19 -18.37 5.99 -2.52
CA LEU A 19 -18.09 7.42 -2.68
C LEU A 19 -18.39 7.93 -4.09
N LEU A 20 -18.20 7.11 -5.12
CA LEU A 20 -18.54 7.45 -6.51
C LEU A 20 -20.06 7.43 -6.75
N GLU A 21 -20.79 6.60 -6.03
CA GLU A 21 -22.26 6.58 -5.99
C GLU A 21 -22.85 7.81 -5.28
N GLY A 22 -22.01 8.65 -4.67
CA GLY A 22 -22.39 9.92 -4.05
C GLY A 22 -22.63 9.85 -2.55
N GLU A 23 -22.29 8.74 -1.89
CA GLU A 23 -22.38 8.66 -0.43
C GLU A 23 -21.38 9.60 0.26
N GLU A 24 -21.78 10.12 1.41
CA GLU A 24 -20.97 11.07 2.17
C GLU A 24 -19.75 10.41 2.83
N MET A 25 -18.58 11.06 2.70
CA MET A 25 -17.29 10.55 3.22
C MET A 25 -17.36 10.14 4.70
N SER A 26 -18.11 10.89 5.51
CA SER A 26 -18.25 10.62 6.94
C SER A 26 -19.00 9.32 7.22
N GLU A 27 -20.03 9.02 6.44
CA GLU A 27 -20.87 7.82 6.60
C GLU A 27 -20.17 6.58 6.07
N VAL A 28 -19.56 6.69 4.88
CA VAL A 28 -18.76 5.61 4.31
C VAL A 28 -17.62 5.26 5.27
N CYS A 29 -16.81 6.22 5.73
CA CYS A 29 -15.74 5.95 6.70
C CYS A 29 -16.23 5.25 7.98
N ARG A 30 -17.39 5.66 8.52
CA ARG A 30 -17.99 5.04 9.71
C ARG A 30 -18.37 3.57 9.43
N SER A 31 -18.97 3.29 8.28
CA SER A 31 -19.39 1.93 7.91
C SER A 31 -18.21 0.97 7.66
N PHE A 32 -17.06 1.49 7.24
CA PHE A 32 -15.82 0.72 7.06
C PHE A 32 -14.90 0.74 8.30
N GLY A 33 -15.29 1.42 9.38
CA GLY A 33 -14.50 1.48 10.61
C GLY A 33 -13.16 2.21 10.47
N ILE A 34 -13.03 3.13 9.51
CA ILE A 34 -11.78 3.88 9.27
C ILE A 34 -11.94 5.36 9.63
N SER A 35 -10.82 6.01 9.93
CA SER A 35 -10.82 7.46 10.11
C SER A 35 -11.07 8.19 8.78
N ARG A 36 -11.69 9.37 8.83
CA ARG A 36 -11.86 10.25 7.65
C ARG A 36 -10.52 10.57 6.97
N LYS A 37 -9.44 10.75 7.75
CA LYS A 37 -8.08 10.96 7.21
C LYS A 37 -7.63 9.79 6.32
N THR A 38 -7.90 8.56 6.76
CA THR A 38 -7.61 7.35 5.97
C THR A 38 -8.51 7.30 4.73
N GLY A 39 -9.80 7.61 4.87
CA GLY A 39 -10.75 7.65 3.76
C GLY A 39 -10.33 8.62 2.65
N TYR A 40 -10.03 9.87 2.99
CA TYR A 40 -9.51 10.86 2.03
C TYR A 40 -8.22 10.39 1.37
N LYS A 41 -7.30 9.79 2.13
CA LYS A 41 -6.05 9.25 1.56
C LYS A 41 -6.31 8.15 0.52
N ILE A 42 -7.23 7.23 0.80
CA ILE A 42 -7.60 6.15 -0.13
C ILE A 42 -8.25 6.75 -1.39
N PHE A 43 -9.21 7.65 -1.21
CA PHE A 43 -9.95 8.24 -2.33
C PHE A 43 -9.10 9.14 -3.21
N ASN A 44 -8.21 9.96 -2.62
CA ASN A 44 -7.29 10.79 -3.39
C ASN A 44 -6.31 9.95 -4.22
N ARG A 45 -5.77 8.87 -3.64
CA ARG A 45 -4.93 7.92 -4.41
C ARG A 45 -5.68 7.33 -5.60
N TYR A 46 -6.94 6.94 -5.40
CA TYR A 46 -7.76 6.46 -6.50
C TYR A 46 -7.97 7.53 -7.59
N LYS A 47 -8.20 8.79 -7.21
CA LYS A 47 -8.34 9.88 -8.19
C LYS A 47 -7.05 10.16 -8.98
N GLU A 48 -5.90 9.99 -8.34
CA GLU A 48 -4.59 10.26 -8.93
C GLU A 48 -4.11 9.10 -9.82
N ASP A 49 -4.11 7.87 -9.31
CA ASP A 49 -3.48 6.72 -9.96
C ASP A 49 -4.46 5.56 -10.27
N GLY A 50 -5.77 5.78 -10.13
CA GLY A 50 -6.81 4.79 -10.45
C GLY A 50 -6.82 3.56 -9.52
N LEU A 51 -7.21 2.41 -10.08
CA LEU A 51 -7.39 1.16 -9.32
C LEU A 51 -6.07 0.62 -8.75
N GLU A 52 -4.95 0.79 -9.45
CA GLU A 52 -3.64 0.33 -9.02
C GLU A 52 -3.21 1.00 -7.70
N ALA A 53 -3.65 2.25 -7.48
CA ALA A 53 -3.38 3.03 -6.27
C ALA A 53 -3.92 2.39 -4.97
N LEU A 54 -4.89 1.49 -5.10
CA LEU A 54 -5.50 0.78 -3.98
C LEU A 54 -4.66 -0.38 -3.49
N THR A 55 -3.65 -0.82 -4.25
CA THR A 55 -2.70 -1.85 -3.83
C THR A 55 -1.82 -1.36 -2.66
N ASP A 56 -1.28 -2.31 -1.90
CA ASP A 56 -0.37 -1.98 -0.81
C ASP A 56 0.94 -1.41 -1.35
N ARG A 57 1.19 -0.13 -1.04
CA ARG A 57 2.49 0.50 -1.28
C ARG A 57 3.50 -0.02 -0.26
N SER A 58 4.76 -0.13 -0.68
CA SER A 58 5.86 -0.52 0.19
C SER A 58 5.90 0.35 1.45
N ARG A 59 5.99 -0.30 2.61
CA ARG A 59 6.21 0.35 3.91
C ARG A 59 7.69 0.53 4.21
N ARG A 60 8.58 0.13 3.29
CA ARG A 60 10.02 0.21 3.47
C ARG A 60 10.44 1.70 3.49
N PRO A 61 11.20 2.13 4.50
CA PRO A 61 11.88 3.43 4.47
C PRO A 61 12.62 3.66 3.14
N VAL A 62 12.54 4.88 2.63
CA VAL A 62 13.21 5.27 1.38
C VAL A 62 14.73 5.25 1.54
N ARG A 63 15.22 5.59 2.74
CA ARG A 63 16.64 5.62 3.08
C ARG A 63 16.86 5.02 4.45
N TYR A 64 17.88 4.18 4.57
CA TYR A 64 18.42 3.78 5.85
C TYR A 64 19.76 4.50 6.08
N ALA A 65 19.95 5.06 7.28
CA ALA A 65 21.17 5.80 7.61
C ALA A 65 22.43 4.92 7.55
N ASN A 66 22.26 3.62 7.78
CA ASN A 66 23.30 2.60 7.76
C ASN A 66 23.31 1.77 6.46
N GLN A 67 22.61 2.18 5.40
CA GLN A 67 22.71 1.51 4.11
C GLN A 67 24.07 1.78 3.48
N LEU A 68 24.74 0.71 3.04
CA LEU A 68 26.01 0.86 2.35
C LEU A 68 25.79 1.42 0.94
N PRO A 69 26.75 2.18 0.39
CA PRO A 69 26.71 2.56 -1.02
C PRO A 69 26.73 1.30 -1.90
N GLU A 70 26.00 1.32 -3.01
CA GLU A 70 25.90 0.21 -3.97
C GLU A 70 27.27 -0.37 -4.39
N PRO A 71 28.33 0.43 -4.63
CA PRO A 71 29.64 -0.14 -4.96
C PRO A 71 30.25 -0.98 -3.83
N VAL A 72 30.00 -0.62 -2.57
CA VAL A 72 30.50 -1.35 -1.41
C VAL A 72 29.73 -2.66 -1.24
N GLU A 73 28.40 -2.63 -1.42
CA GLU A 73 27.58 -3.86 -1.41
C GLU A 73 28.04 -4.83 -2.50
N ALA A 74 28.26 -4.35 -3.72
CA ALA A 74 28.75 -5.15 -4.84
C ALA A 74 30.13 -5.75 -4.56
N MET A 75 31.04 -4.97 -3.94
CA MET A 75 32.36 -5.45 -3.55
C MET A 75 32.27 -6.57 -2.50
N ILE A 76 31.41 -6.42 -1.48
CA ILE A 76 31.20 -7.46 -0.45
C ILE A 76 30.68 -8.75 -1.09
N VAL A 77 29.69 -8.66 -1.98
CA VAL A 77 29.13 -9.83 -2.69
C VAL A 77 30.21 -10.52 -3.52
N ARG A 78 31.00 -9.75 -4.27
CA ARG A 78 32.11 -10.29 -5.06
C ARG A 78 33.15 -10.98 -4.19
N CYS A 79 33.60 -10.34 -3.11
CA CYS A 79 34.58 -10.94 -2.19
C CYS A 79 34.08 -12.27 -1.60
N ARG A 80 32.77 -12.37 -1.30
CA ARG A 80 32.15 -13.62 -0.85
C ARG A 80 32.11 -14.69 -1.94
N GLN A 81 31.82 -14.31 -3.19
CA GLN A 81 31.84 -15.25 -4.32
C GLN A 81 33.25 -15.75 -4.63
N ASP A 82 34.25 -14.88 -4.54
CA ASP A 82 35.66 -15.21 -4.77
C ASP A 82 36.23 -16.13 -3.67
N LYS A 83 35.57 -16.22 -2.50
CA LYS A 83 35.93 -17.11 -1.39
C LYS A 83 34.71 -17.88 -0.87
N PRO A 84 34.27 -18.95 -1.57
CA PRO A 84 33.04 -19.68 -1.24
C PRO A 84 33.16 -20.64 -0.04
N HIS A 85 34.30 -20.67 0.64
CA HIS A 85 34.62 -21.57 1.76
C HIS A 85 34.62 -20.83 3.09
#